data_AF-A0A9P6M121-F1
#
_entry.id   AF-A0A9P6M121-F1
#
_cell.length_a   1.000
_cell.length_b   1.000
_cell.length_c   1.000
_cell.angle_alpha   90.00
_cell.angle_beta   90.00
_cell.angle_gamma   90.00
#
_symmetry.space_group_name_H-M   'P 1'
#
loop_
_entity.id
_entity.type
_entity.pdbx_description
1 polymer ?
#
loop_
_entity_poly.entity_id
_entity_poly.type
_entity_poly.pdbx_seq_one_letter_code
_entity_poly.pdbx_strand_id
1 'polypeptide(L)'
;LTFVQERLKAIAKEERTGADGEKVALEELGKSTEALIASHQLLSEKQTQLDLLSSDDSTRAGVESEVDQLKNDAVAKEHQWSATKEVYHREFGAITEDITNAPSTEGKAMAAQDIKQLQDQIASLQKQLDAVSIRRKQMAADAEEQHRRLEQETGALDDDDEVAV
;
A
#
# COMPACT_ATOMS: atom_id res chain seq x y z
N LEU A 1 7.65 13.36 -29.51
CA LEU A 1 8.92 12.98 -28.82
C LEU A 1 9.41 14.06 -27.86
N THR A 2 9.37 15.34 -28.23
CA THR A 2 9.74 16.49 -27.38
C THR A 2 8.87 16.68 -26.14
N PHE A 3 7.55 16.54 -26.27
CA PHE A 3 6.61 16.72 -25.15
C PHE A 3 6.82 15.71 -24.00
N VAL A 4 7.17 14.47 -24.33
CA VAL A 4 7.45 13.41 -23.34
C VAL A 4 8.76 13.69 -22.61
N GLN A 5 9.78 14.19 -23.31
CA GLN A 5 11.04 14.60 -22.67
C GLN A 5 10.89 15.84 -21.79
N GLU A 6 10.02 16.79 -22.16
CA GLU A 6 9.68 17.92 -21.31
C GLU A 6 8.89 17.50 -20.08
N ARG A 7 7.95 16.54 -20.20
CA ARG A 7 7.22 15.95 -19.06
C ARG A 7 8.15 15.24 -18.07
N LEU A 8 9.08 14.42 -18.57
CA LEU A 8 10.05 13.73 -17.70
C LEU A 8 10.97 14.72 -16.97
N LYS A 9 11.34 15.84 -17.62
CA LYS A 9 12.10 16.91 -16.96
C LYS A 9 11.28 17.71 -15.94
N ALA A 10 9.97 17.86 -16.15
CA ALA A 10 9.08 18.51 -15.20
C ALA A 10 8.91 17.65 -13.93
N ILE A 11 8.67 16.35 -14.10
CA ILE A 11 8.55 15.37 -13.00
C ILE A 11 9.85 15.32 -12.18
N ALA A 12 11.01 15.23 -12.84
CA ALA A 12 12.32 15.24 -12.18
C ALA A 12 12.64 16.58 -11.48
N LYS A 13 11.96 17.68 -11.85
CA LYS A 13 12.10 18.99 -11.20
C LYS A 13 11.18 19.09 -9.96
N GLU A 14 10.05 18.38 -9.94
CA GLU A 14 9.11 18.36 -8.81
C GLU A 14 9.57 17.47 -7.65
N GLU A 15 10.33 16.40 -7.91
CA GLU A 15 11.03 15.63 -6.86
C GLU A 15 11.96 16.50 -5.99
N ARG A 16 12.40 17.66 -6.51
CA ARG A 16 13.22 18.64 -5.77
C ARG A 16 12.41 19.60 -4.89
N THR A 17 11.08 19.64 -5.00
CA THR A 17 10.23 20.62 -4.30
C THR A 17 9.38 20.05 -3.17
N GLY A 18 9.47 18.74 -2.89
CA GLY A 18 8.73 18.11 -1.78
C GLY A 18 7.22 18.03 -2.01
N ALA A 19 6.76 18.15 -3.26
CA ALA A 19 5.40 17.83 -3.64
C ALA A 19 5.26 16.29 -3.66
N ASP A 20 4.20 15.79 -3.03
CA ASP A 20 3.85 14.37 -3.08
C ASP A 20 3.56 13.99 -4.53
N GLY A 21 4.46 13.20 -5.13
CA GLY A 21 4.39 12.82 -6.55
C GLY A 21 3.08 12.09 -6.89
N GLU A 22 2.49 11.38 -5.93
CA GLU A 22 1.19 10.72 -6.11
C GLU A 22 0.07 11.74 -6.25
N LYS A 23 0.10 12.80 -5.45
CA LYS A 23 -0.90 13.88 -5.50
C LYS A 23 -0.87 14.61 -6.84
N VAL A 24 0.31 14.88 -7.37
CA VAL A 24 0.47 15.52 -8.69
C VAL A 24 -0.08 14.61 -9.79
N ALA A 25 0.28 13.33 -9.76
CA ALA A 25 -0.19 12.36 -10.75
C ALA A 25 -1.72 12.16 -10.69
N LEU A 26 -2.32 12.16 -9.49
CA LEU A 26 -3.78 12.16 -9.31
C LEU A 26 -4.45 13.43 -9.86
N GLU A 27 -3.86 14.60 -9.62
CA GLU A 27 -4.38 15.87 -10.16
C GLU A 27 -4.32 15.88 -11.69
N GLU A 28 -3.25 15.37 -12.29
CA GLU A 28 -3.14 15.22 -13.75
C GLU A 28 -4.17 14.22 -14.31
N LEU A 29 -4.35 13.08 -13.67
CA LEU A 29 -5.36 12.10 -14.07
C LEU A 29 -6.78 12.69 -13.96
N GLY A 30 -7.05 13.45 -12.90
CA GLY A 30 -8.29 14.20 -12.72
C GLY A 30 -8.55 15.17 -13.88
N LYS A 31 -7.59 16.05 -14.18
CA LYS A 31 -7.67 17.00 -15.31
C LYS A 31 -7.89 16.29 -16.64
N SER A 32 -7.18 15.18 -16.89
CA SER A 32 -7.34 14.41 -18.12
C SER A 32 -8.73 13.74 -18.21
N THR A 33 -9.28 13.30 -17.09
CA THR A 33 -10.62 12.69 -17.02
C THR A 33 -11.71 13.73 -17.29
N GLU A 34 -11.60 14.91 -16.66
CA GLU A 34 -12.52 16.03 -16.88
C GLU A 34 -12.53 16.48 -18.35
N ALA A 35 -11.35 16.61 -18.96
CA ALA A 35 -11.22 16.98 -20.36
C ALA A 35 -11.87 15.95 -21.32
N LEU A 36 -11.76 14.66 -21.02
CA LEU A 36 -12.40 13.60 -21.80
C LEU A 36 -13.94 13.66 -21.66
N ILE A 37 -14.44 13.82 -20.43
CA ILE A 37 -15.88 13.95 -20.15
C ILE A 37 -16.46 15.16 -20.88
N ALA A 38 -15.82 16.32 -20.77
CA ALA A 38 -16.27 17.53 -21.45
C ALA A 38 -16.30 17.36 -22.98
N SER A 39 -15.31 16.67 -23.55
CA SER A 39 -15.27 16.35 -24.98
C SER A 39 -16.42 15.45 -25.41
N HIS A 40 -16.76 14.43 -24.60
CA HIS A 40 -17.89 13.53 -24.87
C HIS A 40 -19.25 14.24 -24.73
N GLN A 41 -19.39 15.12 -23.75
CA GLN A 41 -20.60 15.94 -23.59
C GLN A 41 -20.83 16.83 -24.80
N LEU A 42 -19.80 17.57 -25.23
CA LEU A 42 -19.88 18.42 -26.41
C LEU A 42 -20.17 17.63 -27.70
N LEU A 43 -19.55 16.45 -27.86
CA LEU A 43 -19.85 15.56 -28.98
C LEU A 43 -21.31 15.11 -28.96
N SER A 44 -21.85 14.76 -27.79
CA SER A 44 -23.26 14.36 -27.63
C SER A 44 -24.22 15.51 -27.95
N GLU A 45 -23.91 16.73 -27.52
CA GLU A 45 -24.69 17.92 -27.84
C GLU A 45 -24.71 18.20 -29.34
N LYS A 46 -23.54 18.12 -29.99
CA LYS A 46 -23.42 18.33 -31.44
C LYS A 46 -24.09 17.24 -32.27
N GLN A 47 -24.03 15.99 -31.80
CA GLN A 47 -24.78 14.89 -32.40
C GLN A 47 -26.29 15.11 -32.29
N THR A 48 -26.77 15.57 -31.14
CA THR A 48 -28.19 15.92 -30.94
C THR A 48 -28.60 17.08 -31.85
N GLN A 49 -27.76 18.10 -31.99
CA GLN A 49 -27.98 19.22 -32.91
C GLN A 49 -28.09 18.71 -34.35
N LEU A 50 -27.22 17.79 -34.75
CA LEU A 50 -27.22 17.20 -36.09
C LEU A 50 -28.50 16.38 -36.37
N ASP A 51 -28.99 15.65 -35.37
CA ASP A 51 -30.21 14.86 -35.47
C ASP A 51 -31.47 15.73 -35.61
N LEU A 52 -31.44 16.96 -35.08
CA LEU A 52 -32.55 17.93 -35.17
C LEU A 52 -32.56 18.73 -36.48
N LEU A 53 -31.41 18.84 -37.16
CA LEU A 53 -31.33 19.54 -38.44
C LEU A 53 -31.99 18.72 -39.55
N SER A 54 -32.63 19.39 -40.50
CA SER A 54 -33.10 18.74 -41.74
C SER A 54 -31.91 18.42 -42.64
N SER A 55 -32.05 17.43 -43.52
CA SER A 55 -31.02 17.08 -44.52
C SER A 55 -30.71 18.23 -45.49
N ASP A 56 -31.68 19.12 -45.72
CA ASP A 56 -31.55 20.26 -46.64
C ASP A 56 -31.04 21.54 -45.95
N ASP A 57 -30.76 21.47 -44.65
CA ASP A 57 -30.29 22.62 -43.88
C ASP A 57 -28.84 22.96 -44.24
N SER A 58 -28.62 24.17 -44.74
CA SER A 58 -27.29 24.68 -45.12
C SER A 58 -26.26 24.65 -43.99
N THR A 59 -26.70 24.63 -42.72
CA THR A 59 -25.82 24.57 -41.54
C THR A 59 -25.41 23.14 -41.17
N ARG A 60 -26.11 22.13 -41.69
CA ARG A 60 -25.90 20.70 -41.37
C ARG A 60 -24.49 20.25 -41.68
N ALA A 61 -23.99 20.56 -42.88
CA ALA A 61 -22.64 20.17 -43.29
C ALA A 61 -21.55 20.73 -42.35
N GLY A 62 -21.77 21.92 -41.78
CA GLY A 62 -20.87 22.50 -40.78
C GLY A 62 -20.91 21.71 -39.47
N VAL A 63 -22.11 21.36 -38.99
CA VAL A 63 -22.28 20.56 -37.77
C VAL A 63 -21.74 19.13 -37.94
N GLU A 64 -21.91 18.52 -39.12
CA GLU A 64 -21.30 17.21 -39.45
C GLU A 64 -19.78 17.25 -39.36
N SER A 65 -19.16 18.28 -39.93
CA SER A 65 -17.70 18.49 -39.82
C SER A 65 -17.25 18.70 -38.38
N GLU A 66 -18.03 19.43 -37.56
CA GLU A 66 -17.73 19.61 -36.14
C GLU A 66 -17.84 18.30 -35.36
N VAL A 67 -18.86 17.48 -35.64
CA VAL A 67 -19.03 16.16 -35.04
C VAL A 67 -17.85 15.24 -35.36
N ASP A 68 -17.41 15.21 -36.63
CA ASP A 68 -16.29 14.37 -37.04
C ASP A 68 -14.97 14.82 -36.42
N GLN A 69 -14.74 16.14 -36.30
CA GLN A 69 -13.61 16.67 -35.57
C GLN A 69 -13.66 16.28 -34.08
N LEU A 70 -14.82 16.42 -33.44
CA LEU A 70 -14.99 16.08 -32.03
C LEU A 70 -14.83 14.58 -31.75
N LYS A 71 -15.21 13.70 -32.69
CA LYS A 71 -14.92 12.26 -32.59
C LYS A 71 -13.42 11.99 -32.58
N ASN A 72 -12.68 12.59 -33.50
CA ASN A 72 -11.22 12.45 -33.56
C ASN A 72 -10.55 13.00 -32.29
N ASP A 73 -11.02 14.15 -31.80
CA ASP A 73 -10.53 14.77 -30.57
C ASP A 73 -10.85 13.91 -29.33
N ALA A 74 -12.04 13.30 -29.27
CA ALA A 74 -12.42 12.40 -28.19
C ALA A 74 -11.50 11.18 -28.13
N VAL A 75 -11.24 10.54 -29.28
CA VAL A 75 -10.31 9.41 -29.40
C VAL A 75 -8.90 9.81 -28.95
N ALA A 76 -8.41 10.96 -29.37
CA ALA A 76 -7.09 11.46 -28.96
C ALA A 76 -7.02 11.69 -27.43
N LYS A 77 -8.06 12.28 -26.83
CA LYS A 77 -8.14 12.47 -25.38
C LYS A 77 -8.27 11.14 -24.63
N GLU A 78 -8.97 10.15 -25.18
CA GLU A 78 -9.08 8.82 -24.59
C GLU A 78 -7.73 8.09 -24.58
N HIS A 79 -6.96 8.19 -25.66
CA HIS A 79 -5.58 7.70 -25.70
C HIS A 79 -4.70 8.41 -24.66
N GLN A 80 -4.81 9.74 -24.54
CA GLN A 80 -4.06 10.50 -23.54
C GLN A 80 -4.44 10.12 -22.11
N TRP A 81 -5.72 9.99 -21.83
CA TRP A 81 -6.24 9.55 -20.53
C TRP A 81 -5.76 8.15 -20.20
N SER A 82 -5.84 7.21 -21.15
CA SER A 82 -5.36 5.84 -20.99
C SER A 82 -3.87 5.78 -20.68
N ALA A 83 -3.05 6.54 -21.41
CA ALA A 83 -1.62 6.63 -21.16
C ALA A 83 -1.31 7.24 -19.78
N THR A 84 -2.06 8.26 -19.37
CA THR A 84 -1.87 8.93 -18.06
C THR A 84 -2.28 8.00 -16.92
N LYS A 85 -3.37 7.25 -17.09
CA LYS A 85 -3.82 6.21 -16.18
C LYS A 85 -2.80 5.08 -16.06
N GLU A 86 -2.21 4.63 -17.17
CA GLU A 86 -1.16 3.60 -17.17
C GLU A 86 0.09 4.07 -16.43
N VAL A 87 0.52 5.33 -16.64
CA VAL A 87 1.63 5.93 -15.90
C VAL A 87 1.32 5.99 -14.40
N TYR A 88 0.12 6.45 -14.02
CA TYR A 88 -0.31 6.49 -12.63
C TYR A 88 -0.32 5.09 -11.99
N HIS A 89 -0.89 4.08 -12.66
CA HIS A 89 -0.90 2.72 -12.15
C HIS A 89 0.52 2.11 -12.06
N ARG A 90 1.39 2.39 -13.02
CA ARG A 90 2.78 1.90 -13.00
C ARG A 90 3.57 2.52 -11.84
N GLU A 91 3.37 3.80 -11.57
CA GLU A 91 4.18 4.56 -10.60
C GLU A 91 3.61 4.49 -9.18
N PHE A 92 2.28 4.37 -9.03
CA PHE A 92 1.58 4.42 -7.75
C PHE A 92 0.59 3.26 -7.52
N GLY A 93 0.13 2.60 -8.59
CA GLY A 93 -0.84 1.49 -8.53
C GLY A 93 -0.28 0.13 -8.06
N ALA A 94 1.03 0.03 -7.83
CA ALA A 94 1.67 -1.20 -7.31
C ALA A 94 1.13 -1.64 -5.93
N ILE A 95 0.40 -0.78 -5.21
CA ILE A 95 -0.16 -1.12 -3.89
C ILE A 95 -1.46 -1.96 -3.99
N THR A 96 -2.17 -1.93 -5.13
CA THR A 96 -3.46 -2.65 -5.27
C THR A 96 -3.44 -3.87 -6.20
N GLU A 97 -2.50 -3.96 -7.15
CA GLU A 97 -2.38 -5.15 -8.02
C GLU A 97 -1.59 -6.31 -7.38
N ASP A 98 -0.80 -6.05 -6.32
CA ASP A 98 -0.02 -7.08 -5.60
C ASP A 98 -0.88 -8.04 -4.76
N ILE A 99 -2.20 -7.78 -4.64
CA ILE A 99 -3.14 -8.70 -3.97
C ILE A 99 -3.68 -9.75 -4.95
N THR A 100 -3.72 -9.50 -6.27
CA THR A 100 -4.45 -10.39 -7.18
C THR A 100 -3.69 -11.04 -8.32
N ASN A 101 -2.55 -10.54 -8.84
CA ASN A 101 -1.88 -11.24 -9.96
C ASN A 101 -0.34 -11.10 -10.02
N ALA A 102 0.33 -12.15 -9.54
CA ALA A 102 1.72 -12.57 -9.83
C ALA A 102 2.88 -11.71 -9.29
N PRO A 103 3.95 -12.35 -8.79
CA PRO A 103 4.87 -11.69 -7.86
C PRO A 103 6.06 -11.02 -8.52
N SER A 104 6.41 -9.81 -8.06
CA SER A 104 7.79 -9.37 -8.20
C SER A 104 8.68 -10.26 -7.31
N THR A 105 9.62 -10.96 -7.93
CA THR A 105 10.55 -11.88 -7.25
C THR A 105 11.41 -11.17 -6.19
N GLU A 106 11.62 -9.87 -6.34
CA GLU A 106 12.41 -9.05 -5.42
C GLU A 106 11.64 -8.69 -4.15
N GLY A 107 10.36 -8.30 -4.26
CA GLY A 107 9.49 -8.07 -3.10
C GLY A 107 9.29 -9.35 -2.29
N LYS A 108 9.12 -10.49 -2.96
CA LYS A 108 9.08 -11.81 -2.31
C LYS A 108 10.39 -12.18 -1.63
N ALA A 109 11.54 -11.87 -2.23
CA ALA A 109 12.84 -12.17 -1.64
C ALA A 109 13.09 -11.33 -0.38
N MET A 110 12.77 -10.04 -0.41
CA MET A 110 12.86 -9.17 0.76
C MET A 110 11.87 -9.59 1.85
N ALA A 111 10.61 -9.82 1.50
CA ALA A 111 9.61 -10.29 2.46
C ALA A 111 9.99 -11.66 3.07
N ALA A 112 10.55 -12.58 2.28
CA ALA A 112 11.05 -13.85 2.79
C ALA A 112 12.25 -13.68 3.74
N GLN A 113 13.13 -12.71 3.46
CA GLN A 113 14.23 -12.36 4.34
C GLN A 113 13.73 -11.77 5.66
N ASP A 114 12.76 -10.88 5.61
CA ASP A 114 12.16 -10.25 6.80
C ASP A 114 11.41 -11.28 7.64
N ILE A 115 10.62 -12.16 7.01
CA ILE A 115 9.95 -13.28 7.69
C ILE A 115 10.97 -14.17 8.40
N LYS A 116 12.09 -14.48 7.74
CA LYS A 116 13.15 -15.29 8.35
C LYS A 116 13.79 -14.58 9.54
N GLN A 117 14.10 -13.28 9.42
CA GLN A 117 14.64 -12.51 10.54
C GLN A 117 13.68 -12.45 11.73
N LEU A 118 12.39 -12.27 11.48
CA LEU A 118 11.36 -12.28 12.51
C LEU A 118 11.22 -13.66 13.15
N GLN A 119 11.28 -14.75 12.38
CA GLN A 119 11.28 -16.12 12.90
C GLN A 119 12.49 -16.39 13.80
N ASP A 120 13.68 -15.96 13.38
CA ASP A 120 14.91 -16.10 14.18
C ASP A 120 14.82 -15.29 15.48
N GLN A 121 14.23 -14.09 15.45
CA GLN A 121 13.97 -13.29 16.64
C GLN A 121 12.97 -13.95 17.58
N ILE A 122 11.86 -14.49 17.05
CA ILE A 122 10.86 -15.23 17.83
C ILE A 122 11.50 -16.45 18.51
N ALA A 123 12.29 -17.23 17.77
CA ALA A 123 12.98 -18.40 18.32
C ALA A 123 13.97 -18.03 19.43
N SER A 124 14.73 -16.94 19.24
CA SER A 124 15.63 -16.41 20.27
C SER A 124 14.87 -15.98 21.53
N LEU A 125 13.76 -15.25 21.37
CA LEU A 125 12.93 -14.81 22.49
C LEU A 125 12.28 -15.99 23.23
N GLN A 126 11.82 -17.01 22.51
CA GLN A 126 11.29 -18.24 23.11
C GLN A 126 12.36 -18.95 23.95
N LYS A 127 13.58 -19.09 23.43
CA LYS A 127 14.69 -19.68 24.18
C LYS A 127 15.03 -18.90 25.46
N GLN A 128 14.97 -17.57 25.40
CA GLN A 128 15.17 -16.72 26.59
C GLN A 128 14.04 -16.94 27.60
N LEU A 129 12.78 -17.02 27.16
CA LEU A 129 11.64 -17.27 28.02
C LEU A 129 11.72 -18.65 28.71
N ASP A 130 12.13 -19.68 27.98
CA ASP A 130 12.35 -21.02 28.52
C ASP A 130 13.47 -21.02 29.56
N ALA A 131 14.58 -20.35 29.28
CA ALA A 131 15.69 -20.22 30.23
C ALA A 131 15.27 -19.49 31.51
N VAL A 132 14.49 -18.41 31.40
CA VAL A 132 13.93 -17.70 32.56
C VAL A 132 12.97 -18.61 33.33
N SER A 133 12.14 -19.39 32.64
CA SER A 133 11.19 -20.31 33.27
C SER A 133 11.90 -21.43 34.04
N ILE A 134 12.96 -22.00 33.47
CA ILE A 134 13.79 -23.02 34.14
C ILE A 134 14.45 -22.42 35.39
N ARG A 135 15.07 -21.24 35.25
CA ARG A 135 15.72 -20.56 36.38
C ARG A 135 14.74 -20.29 37.52
N ARG A 136 13.52 -19.87 37.20
CA ARG A 136 12.48 -19.63 38.21
C ARG A 136 12.07 -20.93 38.92
N LYS A 137 11.98 -22.05 38.21
CA LYS A 137 11.69 -23.36 38.81
C LYS A 137 12.82 -23.81 39.75
N GLN A 138 14.07 -23.62 39.35
CA GLN A 138 15.23 -23.93 40.20
C GLN A 138 15.23 -23.08 41.47
N MET A 139 15.04 -21.77 41.35
CA MET A 139 14.95 -20.89 42.52
C MET A 139 13.80 -21.26 43.46
N ALA A 140 12.65 -21.68 42.93
CA ALA A 140 11.54 -22.15 43.74
C ALA A 140 11.88 -23.45 44.48
N ALA A 141 12.52 -24.41 43.81
CA ALA A 141 12.97 -25.65 44.43
C ALA A 141 14.03 -25.42 45.51
N ASP A 142 15.01 -24.54 45.25
CA ASP A 142 16.04 -24.17 46.22
C ASP A 142 15.42 -23.49 47.45
N ALA A 143 14.43 -22.60 47.25
CA ALA A 143 13.72 -21.94 48.34
C ALA A 143 12.88 -22.93 49.17
N GLU A 144 12.21 -23.88 48.52
CA GLU A 144 11.44 -24.93 49.21
C GLU A 144 12.35 -25.87 50.02
N GLU A 145 13.53 -26.22 49.49
CA GLU A 145 14.50 -27.01 50.23
C GLU A 145 15.05 -26.26 51.45
N GLN A 146 15.37 -24.96 51.32
CA GLN A 146 15.78 -24.14 52.45
C GLN A 146 14.69 -24.03 53.51
N HIS A 147 13.43 -23.85 53.10
CA HIS A 147 12.29 -23.81 54.02
C HIS A 147 12.16 -25.11 54.83
N ARG A 148 12.21 -26.26 54.16
CA ARG A 148 12.13 -27.57 54.83
C ARG A 148 13.27 -27.79 55.83
N ARG A 149 14.48 -27.36 55.51
CA ARG A 149 15.63 -27.46 56.43
C ARG A 149 15.42 -26.61 57.68
N LEU A 150 14.95 -25.37 57.49
CA LEU A 150 14.64 -24.48 58.61
C LEU A 150 13.51 -25.05 59.49
N GLU A 151 12.46 -25.62 58.89
CA GLU A 151 11.38 -26.29 59.65
C GLU A 151 11.88 -27.49 60.46
N GLN A 152 12.78 -28.30 59.90
CA GLN A 152 13.41 -29.42 60.60
C GLN A 152 14.32 -28.95 61.74
N GLU A 153 15.07 -27.87 61.53
CA GLU A 153 15.94 -27.27 62.55
C GLU A 153 15.12 -26.64 63.69
N THR A 154 14.01 -25.95 63.39
CA THR A 154 13.12 -25.41 64.43
C THR A 154 12.37 -26.50 65.18
N GLY A 155 11.91 -27.55 64.51
CA GLY A 155 11.22 -28.68 65.16
C GLY A 155 12.15 -29.48 66.07
N ALA A 156 13.42 -29.64 65.69
CA ALA A 156 14.42 -30.28 66.54
C ALA A 156 14.78 -29.45 67.79
N LEU A 157 14.68 -28.12 67.70
CA LEU A 157 14.89 -27.23 68.86
C LEU A 157 13.68 -27.23 69.82
N ASP A 158 12.46 -27.39 69.31
CA ASP A 158 11.25 -27.51 70.15
C ASP A 158 11.19 -28.87 70.88
N ASP A 159 11.67 -29.96 70.28
CA ASP A 159 11.72 -31.30 70.90
C ASP A 159 12.78 -31.41 72.01
N ASP A 160 13.89 -30.65 71.92
CA ASP A 160 14.95 -30.65 72.95
C ASP A 160 14.55 -29.86 74.22
N ASP A 161 13.55 -28.98 74.15
CA ASP A 161 12.99 -28.26 75.31
C ASP A 161 11.91 -29.08 76.08
N GLU A 162 11.42 -30.20 75.54
CA GLU A 162 10.43 -31.07 76.22
C GLU A 162 11.05 -32.18 77.11
N VAL A 163 12.39 -32.30 77.16
CA VAL A 163 13.11 -33.32 77.97
C VAL A 163 13.79 -32.74 79.23
N ALA A 164 13.55 -31.46 79.55
CA ALA A 164 14.09 -30.82 80.75
C ALA A 164 13.00 -30.39 81.75
N VAL A 165 12.24 -31.35 82.30
CA VAL A 165 11.45 -31.19 83.54
C VAL A 165 11.72 -32.35 84.50
#